data_AF-A0A538ADP4-F1
#
_entry.id   AF-A0A538ADP4-F1
#
_cell.length_a   1.000
_cell.length_b   1.000
_cell.length_c   1.000
_cell.angle_alpha   90.00
_cell.angle_beta   90.00
_cell.angle_gamma   90.00
#
_symmetry.space_group_name_H-M   'P 1'
#
loop_
_entity.id
_entity.type
_entity.pdbx_description
1 polymer ?
#
loop_
_entity_poly.entity_id
_entity_poly.type
_entity_poly.pdbx_seq_one_letter_code
_entity_poly.pdbx_strand_id
1 'polypeptide(L)' 'MIVLTRLALEFEPGVHYREADVNTQLKRYHADYASLRRALVDEGLLSRRAGSYWRSGGPADV' A
#
# COMPACT_ATOMS: atom_id res chain seq x y z
N MET A 1 -7.53 -12.80 1.10
CA MET A 1 -6.40 -13.17 1.98
C MET A 1 -6.31 -12.17 3.15
N ILE A 2 -6.24 -12.61 4.41
CA ILE A 2 -6.33 -11.71 5.59
C ILE A 2 -5.07 -10.82 5.77
N VAL A 3 -3.90 -11.30 5.32
CA VAL A 3 -2.61 -10.64 5.55
C VAL A 3 -2.48 -9.32 4.78
N LEU A 4 -2.85 -9.29 3.50
CA LEU A 4 -2.75 -8.07 2.68
C LEU A 4 -3.71 -6.98 3.17
N THR A 5 -4.94 -7.36 3.55
CA THR A 5 -5.90 -6.43 4.15
C THR A 5 -5.37 -5.85 5.46
N ARG A 6 -4.67 -6.64 6.30
CA ARG A 6 -4.03 -6.14 7.52
C ARG A 6 -2.90 -5.16 7.21
N LEU A 7 -2.05 -5.46 6.22
CA LEU A 7 -0.99 -4.55 5.78
C LEU A 7 -1.55 -3.24 5.23
N ALA A 8 -2.69 -3.28 4.53
CA ALA A 8 -3.36 -2.09 4.02
C ALA A 8 -3.84 -1.15 5.15
N LEU A 9 -4.14 -1.68 6.34
CA LEU A 9 -4.53 -0.86 7.50
C LEU A 9 -3.38 -0.03 8.08
N GLU A 10 -2.13 -0.38 7.76
CA GLU A 10 -0.95 0.39 8.17
C GLU A 10 -0.79 1.69 7.38
N PHE A 11 -1.56 1.87 6.31
CA PHE A 11 -1.59 3.08 5.49
C PHE A 11 -2.83 3.90 5.82
N GLU A 12 -2.61 5.18 6.10
CA GLU A 12 -3.70 6.10 6.42
C GLU A 12 -4.46 6.49 5.15
N PRO A 13 -5.80 6.47 5.17
CA PRO A 13 -6.61 6.92 4.04
C PRO A 13 -6.41 8.41 3.80
N GLY A 14 -6.25 8.80 2.53
CA GLY A 14 -6.00 10.19 2.13
C GLY A 14 -4.53 10.63 2.22
N VAL A 15 -3.64 9.82 2.79
CA VAL A 15 -2.20 10.08 2.81
C VAL A 15 -1.53 9.48 1.58
N HIS A 16 -0.67 10.28 0.96
CA HIS A 16 0.15 9.88 -0.17
C HIS A 16 1.56 9.55 0.32
N TYR A 17 1.96 8.30 0.13
CA TYR A 17 3.27 7.77 0.50
C TYR A 17 4.14 7.64 -0.75
N ARG A 18 5.41 8.04 -0.68
CA ARG A 18 6.34 7.75 -1.78
C ARG A 18 6.69 6.27 -1.74
N GLU A 19 7.16 5.73 -2.87
CA GLU A 19 7.60 4.34 -2.93
C GLU A 19 8.61 3.97 -1.84
N ALA A 20 9.55 4.86 -1.52
CA ALA A 20 10.53 4.63 -0.46
C ALA A 20 9.90 4.52 0.94
N ASP A 21 8.86 5.30 1.22
CA ASP A 21 8.15 5.27 2.50
C ASP A 21 7.34 3.96 2.61
N VAL A 22 6.65 3.57 1.53
CA VAL A 22 5.95 2.27 1.43
C VAL A 22 6.91 1.10 1.61
N ASN A 23 8.05 1.12 0.92
CA ASN A 23 9.06 0.06 1.02
C ASN A 23 9.57 -0.05 2.46
N THR A 24 9.81 1.08 3.13
CA THR A 24 10.26 1.11 4.54
C THR A 24 9.20 0.53 5.47
N GLN A 25 7.93 0.86 5.26
CA GLN A 25 6.82 0.31 6.04
C GLN A 25 6.73 -1.22 5.88
N LEU A 26 6.74 -1.70 4.63
CA LEU A 26 6.59 -3.11 4.28
C LEU A 26 7.79 -3.97 4.69
N LYS A 27 9.00 -3.42 4.67
CA LYS A 27 10.23 -4.11 5.09
C LYS A 27 10.20 -4.58 6.54
N ARG A 28 9.35 -3.98 7.38
CA ARG A 28 9.13 -4.41 8.78
C ARG A 28 8.39 -5.75 8.89
N TYR A 29 7.65 -6.14 7.85
CA TYR A 29 6.84 -7.35 7.84
C TYR A 29 7.49 -8.48 7.04
N HIS A 30 8.15 -8.15 5.92
CA HIS A 30 8.80 -9.15 5.08
C HIS A 30 9.98 -8.55 4.29
N ALA A 31 11.04 -9.34 4.12
CA ALA A 31 12.20 -8.95 3.31
C ALA A 31 11.82 -8.72 1.83
N ASP A 32 10.83 -9.47 1.35
CA ASP A 32 10.28 -9.34 -0.01
C ASP A 32 9.17 -8.27 -0.09
N TYR A 33 9.48 -7.05 0.34
CA TYR A 33 8.54 -5.92 0.37
C TYR A 33 8.06 -5.51 -1.03
N ALA A 34 8.85 -5.80 -2.08
CA ALA A 34 8.48 -5.53 -3.46
C ALA A 34 7.27 -6.36 -3.91
N SER A 35 7.23 -7.65 -3.57
CA SER A 35 6.07 -8.50 -3.88
C SER A 35 4.87 -8.13 -3.04
N LEU A 36 5.04 -7.76 -1.77
CA LEU A 36 3.95 -7.24 -0.94
C LEU A 36 3.35 -5.97 -1.53
N ARG A 37 4.19 -5.03 -1.95
CA ARG A 37 3.75 -3.78 -2.59
C ARG A 37 2.96 -4.05 -3.87
N ARG A 38 3.43 -4.98 -4.70
CA ARG A 38 2.72 -5.38 -5.93
C ARG A 38 1.39 -6.05 -5.61
N ALA A 39 1.37 -7.01 -4.69
CA ALA A 39 0.14 -7.68 -4.28
C ALA A 39 -0.90 -6.72 -3.69
N LEU A 40 -0.48 -5.72 -2.91
CA LEU A 40 -1.39 -4.68 -2.39
C LEU A 40 -2.02 -3.83 -3.50
N VAL A 41 -1.29 -3.57 -4.59
CA VAL A 41 -1.81 -2.84 -5.75
C VAL A 41 -2.68 -3.74 -6.63
N ASP A 42 -2.25 -4.97 -6.87
CA ASP A 42 -2.96 -5.95 -7.70
C ASP A 42 -4.32 -6.33 -7.08
N GLU A 43 -4.41 -6.42 -5.75
CA GLU A 43 -5.65 -6.66 -5.00
C GLU A 43 -6.51 -5.39 -4.81
N GLY A 44 -6.09 -4.23 -5.32
CA GLY A 44 -6.82 -2.97 -5.21
C GLY A 44 -6.90 -2.41 -3.78
N LEU A 45 -5.93 -2.72 -2.92
CA LEU A 45 -5.83 -2.21 -1.55
C LEU A 45 -4.99 -0.93 -1.47
N LEU A 46 -4.00 -0.80 -2.35
CA LEU A 46 -3.22 0.41 -2.59
C LEU A 46 -3.37 0.86 -4.04
N SER A 47 -3.50 2.16 -4.26
CA SER A 47 -3.44 2.78 -5.58
C SER A 47 -2.06 3.40 -5.77
N ARG A 48 -1.60 3.44 -7.03
CA ARG A 48 -0.28 3.96 -7.41
C ARG A 48 -0.42 4.95 -8.56
N ARG A 49 0.23 6.11 -8.45
CA ARG A 49 0.39 7.07 -9.56
C ARG A 49 1.67 7.88 -9.41
N ALA A 50 2.44 7.98 -10.50
CA ALA A 50 3.67 8.77 -10.58
C ALA A 50 4.67 8.52 -9.41
N GLY A 51 4.79 7.27 -8.94
CA GLY A 51 5.68 6.90 -7.83
C GLY A 51 5.14 7.18 -6.42
N SER A 52 3.90 7.69 -6.34
CA SER A 52 3.13 7.85 -5.11
C SER A 52 2.13 6.72 -4.95
N TYR A 53 1.90 6.32 -3.70
CA TYR A 53 1.00 5.26 -3.29
C TYR A 53 0.03 5.78 -2.22
N TRP A 54 -1.22 5.34 -2.24
CA TRP A 54 -2.19 5.66 -1.21
C TRP A 54 -3.15 4.50 -1.02
N ARG A 55 -3.81 4.45 0.13
CA ARG A 55 -4.81 3.43 0.42
C ARG A 55 -6.04 3.62 -0.47
N SER A 56 -6.40 2.57 -1.20
CA SER A 56 -7.62 2.51 -2.01
C SER A 56 -8.84 2.30 -1.11
N GLY A 57 -9.99 2.88 -1.49
CA GLY A 57 -11.23 2.80 -0.71
C GLY A 57 -11.42 3.91 0.35
N GLY A 58 -10.65 4.99 0.29
CA GLY A 58 -11.02 6.27 0.92
C GLY A 58 -11.89 7.12 -0.03
N PRO A 59 -12.60 8.16 0.45
CA PRO A 59 -13.60 8.94 -0.31
C PRO A 59 -13.06 9.76 -1.51
N ALA A 60 -11.86 9.46 -2.01
CA ALA A 60 -11.23 10.14 -3.13
C ALA A 60 -11.40 9.39 -4.48
N ASP A 61 -12.23 8.34 -4.52
CA ASP A 61 -12.60 7.64 -5.75
C ASP A 61 -14.15 7.59 -5.86
N VAL A 62 -14.72 8.73 -6.26
CA VAL A 62 -16.06 8.88 -6.84
C VAL A 62 -15.97 9.84 -8.03
#